data_AF-A0A372QIQ6-F1
#
_entry.id   AF-A0A372QIQ6-F1
#
_cell.length_a   1.000
_cell.length_b   1.000
_cell.length_c   1.000
_cell.angle_alpha   90.00
_cell.angle_beta   90.00
_cell.angle_gamma   90.00
#
_symmetry.space_group_name_H-M   'P 1'
#
loop_
_entity.id
_entity.type
_entity.pdbx_description
1 polymer ?
#
loop_
_entity_poly.entity_id
_entity_poly.type
_entity_poly.pdbx_seq_one_letter_code
_entity_poly.pdbx_strand_id
1 'polypeptide(L)'
;MAEIKMTFSNLEKRHLSNCKDYKDKKVMYDKLISQFDNIESKLNRTSRNLHRLVEDHMEISHDTMLLMGLSINQLDKTQSRLDKMELDLKEAKADLKETKDKLDKTELDLKETKDKLDKIELGLKEIKNKLNKTELDLKETKADLKEIKNRLDKTELFPTNTTNIFNETKERLGNELSEKNTKLKKSQDELKDTKAMTKLLSVHRDWIGIFNRKLKKKLGENVFSEIKEAMDNARIYQTDITQCSCVKKLEEILEKVGMSFKNFKLLFEIKQLSNEKFHKSPNQTIKDAKEQLLRDSFPEEQKNLVTSLTKLFNALEIWDPHH
;
A
#
# COMPACT_ATOMS: atom_id res chain seq x y z
N MET A 1 -24.12 -132.95 78.23
CA MET A 1 -22.98 -133.88 78.42
C MET A 1 -22.92 -134.51 79.82
N ALA A 2 -23.22 -133.76 80.88
CA ALA A 2 -23.31 -134.32 82.25
C ALA A 2 -24.35 -135.48 82.36
N GLU A 3 -25.48 -135.39 81.66
CA GLU A 3 -26.53 -136.43 81.68
C GLU A 3 -26.21 -137.68 80.84
N ILE A 4 -25.46 -137.56 79.74
CA ILE A 4 -25.04 -138.70 78.90
C ILE A 4 -23.86 -139.45 79.55
N LYS A 5 -22.92 -138.72 80.19
CA LYS A 5 -21.84 -139.33 80.97
C LYS A 5 -22.39 -140.10 82.20
N MET A 6 -23.44 -139.59 82.86
CA MET A 6 -24.09 -140.27 84.00
C MET A 6 -24.84 -141.55 83.59
N THR A 7 -25.56 -141.53 82.46
CA THR A 7 -26.31 -142.70 82.00
C THR A 7 -25.40 -143.84 81.52
N PHE A 8 -24.24 -143.53 80.94
CA PHE A 8 -23.25 -144.55 80.57
C PHE A 8 -22.52 -145.18 81.76
N SER A 9 -22.15 -144.40 82.78
CA SER A 9 -21.50 -144.93 83.99
C SER A 9 -22.42 -145.87 84.79
N ASN A 10 -23.74 -145.63 84.76
CA ASN A 10 -24.73 -146.49 85.41
C ASN A 10 -24.95 -147.85 84.70
N LEU A 11 -24.67 -147.95 83.40
CA LEU A 11 -24.69 -149.21 82.65
C LEU A 11 -23.45 -150.08 82.93
N GLU A 12 -22.32 -149.46 83.30
CA GLU A 12 -21.03 -150.13 83.55
C GLU A 12 -21.04 -151.03 84.80
N LYS A 13 -21.91 -150.77 85.80
CA LYS A 13 -22.01 -151.57 87.04
C LYS A 13 -22.90 -152.82 86.94
N ARG A 14 -23.73 -152.98 85.90
CA ARG A 14 -24.78 -154.05 85.88
C ARG A 14 -24.41 -155.32 85.12
N HIS A 15 -23.33 -155.36 84.32
CA HIS A 15 -23.04 -156.50 83.47
C HIS A 15 -21.55 -156.88 83.42
N LEU A 16 -21.06 -157.46 84.52
CA LEU A 16 -19.70 -158.01 84.63
C LEU A 16 -19.64 -159.55 84.48
N SER A 17 -20.41 -160.17 83.57
CA SER A 17 -20.39 -161.63 83.37
C SER A 17 -20.67 -162.11 81.93
N ASN A 18 -19.86 -161.68 80.95
CA ASN A 18 -19.54 -162.51 79.77
C ASN A 18 -18.28 -161.99 79.04
N CYS A 19 -17.19 -162.75 79.12
CA CYS A 19 -15.80 -162.30 79.07
C CYS A 19 -15.17 -162.08 77.66
N LYS A 20 -15.95 -161.76 76.63
CA LYS A 20 -15.40 -161.34 75.31
C LYS A 20 -16.25 -160.28 74.60
N ASP A 21 -17.57 -160.50 74.55
CA ASP A 21 -18.55 -159.57 73.94
C ASP A 21 -18.59 -158.18 74.62
N TYR A 22 -18.36 -158.12 75.95
CA TYR A 22 -18.30 -156.86 76.70
C TYR A 22 -17.01 -156.05 76.40
N LYS A 23 -15.87 -156.72 76.19
CA LYS A 23 -14.61 -156.04 75.83
C LYS A 23 -14.68 -155.43 74.44
N ASP A 24 -15.26 -156.16 73.48
CA ASP A 24 -15.44 -155.67 72.11
C ASP A 24 -16.46 -154.51 72.05
N LYS A 25 -17.56 -154.58 72.83
CA LYS A 25 -18.49 -153.44 73.02
C LYS A 25 -17.83 -152.24 73.69
N LYS A 26 -16.99 -152.44 74.71
CA LYS A 26 -16.25 -151.35 75.36
C LYS A 26 -15.28 -150.65 74.41
N VAL A 27 -14.51 -151.41 73.62
CA VAL A 27 -13.64 -150.86 72.57
C VAL A 27 -14.44 -150.10 71.51
N MET A 28 -15.63 -150.59 71.13
CA MET A 28 -16.55 -149.88 70.24
C MET A 28 -17.03 -148.56 70.88
N TYR A 29 -17.47 -148.58 72.14
CA TYR A 29 -17.93 -147.38 72.86
C TYR A 29 -16.81 -146.36 73.07
N ASP A 30 -15.60 -146.77 73.43
CA ASP A 30 -14.45 -145.87 73.58
C ASP A 30 -14.06 -145.23 72.23
N LYS A 31 -14.14 -146.00 71.12
CA LYS A 31 -13.94 -145.47 69.76
C LYS A 31 -15.03 -144.46 69.38
N LEU A 32 -16.28 -144.72 69.74
CA LEU A 32 -17.41 -143.81 69.50
C LEU A 32 -17.27 -142.54 70.33
N ILE A 33 -16.88 -142.64 71.61
CA ILE A 33 -16.58 -141.50 72.48
C ILE A 33 -15.45 -140.66 71.89
N SER A 34 -14.34 -141.27 71.46
CA SER A 34 -13.24 -140.55 70.81
C SER A 34 -13.66 -139.88 69.50
N GLN A 35 -14.54 -140.50 68.72
CA GLN A 35 -15.13 -139.88 67.53
C GLN A 35 -16.01 -138.68 67.90
N PHE A 36 -16.83 -138.79 68.94
CA PHE A 36 -17.64 -137.68 69.46
C PHE A 36 -16.77 -136.53 69.99
N ASP A 37 -15.75 -136.81 70.81
CA ASP A 37 -14.83 -135.79 71.32
C ASP A 37 -14.09 -135.08 70.18
N ASN A 38 -13.72 -135.81 69.12
CA ASN A 38 -13.12 -135.21 67.91
C ASN A 38 -14.12 -134.32 67.16
N ILE A 39 -15.38 -134.75 67.02
CA ILE A 39 -16.45 -133.96 66.40
C ILE A 39 -16.71 -132.70 67.23
N GLU A 40 -16.81 -132.81 68.56
CA GLU A 40 -17.04 -131.68 69.46
C GLU A 40 -15.87 -130.70 69.43
N SER A 41 -14.63 -131.18 69.46
CA SER A 41 -13.43 -130.34 69.33
C SER A 41 -13.42 -129.60 67.99
N LYS A 42 -13.78 -130.28 66.89
CA LYS A 42 -13.95 -129.65 65.56
C LYS A 42 -15.07 -128.61 65.59
N LEU A 43 -16.23 -128.92 66.17
CA LEU A 43 -17.36 -128.00 66.29
C LEU A 43 -16.97 -126.75 67.09
N ASN A 44 -16.28 -126.91 68.22
CA ASN A 44 -15.79 -125.81 69.06
C ASN A 44 -14.71 -124.97 68.35
N ARG A 45 -13.86 -125.59 67.50
CA ARG A 45 -12.92 -124.85 66.63
C ARG A 45 -13.68 -124.05 65.57
N THR A 46 -14.65 -124.67 64.90
CA THR A 46 -15.49 -124.00 63.89
C THR A 46 -16.28 -122.85 64.50
N SER A 47 -16.88 -123.03 65.68
CA SER A 47 -17.62 -121.98 66.39
C SER A 47 -16.72 -120.77 66.72
N ARG A 48 -15.51 -120.99 67.23
CA ARG A 48 -14.54 -119.91 67.48
C ARG A 48 -14.08 -119.21 66.19
N ASN A 49 -13.91 -119.97 65.10
CA ASN A 49 -13.55 -119.39 63.81
C ASN A 49 -14.69 -118.55 63.24
N LEU A 50 -15.94 -119.01 63.36
CA LEU A 50 -17.12 -118.24 62.97
C LEU A 50 -17.26 -116.96 63.79
N HIS A 51 -17.01 -117.01 65.10
CA HIS A 51 -17.06 -115.82 65.94
C HIS A 51 -16.01 -114.78 65.53
N ARG A 52 -14.75 -115.20 65.34
CA ARG A 52 -13.68 -114.33 64.81
C ARG A 52 -14.05 -113.75 63.44
N LEU A 53 -14.58 -114.56 62.54
CA LEU A 53 -15.01 -114.10 61.21
C LEU A 53 -16.13 -113.03 61.29
N VAL A 54 -17.08 -113.18 62.22
CA VAL A 54 -18.14 -112.20 62.45
C VAL A 54 -17.56 -110.89 63.02
N GLU A 55 -16.60 -110.99 63.95
CA GLU A 55 -15.91 -109.83 64.53
C GLU A 55 -15.10 -109.08 63.47
N ASP A 56 -14.28 -109.78 62.69
CA ASP A 56 -13.50 -109.22 61.57
C ASP A 56 -14.44 -108.54 60.54
N HIS A 57 -15.58 -109.17 60.22
CA HIS A 57 -16.57 -108.59 59.31
C HIS A 57 -17.20 -107.31 59.88
N MET A 58 -17.50 -107.26 61.18
CA MET A 58 -18.03 -106.06 61.84
C MET A 58 -17.01 -104.91 61.82
N GLU A 59 -15.73 -105.21 62.07
CA GLU A 59 -14.64 -104.22 62.00
C GLU A 59 -14.47 -103.68 60.57
N ILE A 60 -14.37 -104.57 59.57
CA ILE A 60 -14.30 -104.19 58.15
C ILE A 60 -15.52 -103.35 57.75
N SER A 61 -16.72 -103.73 58.19
CA SER A 61 -17.95 -102.99 57.89
C SER A 61 -17.94 -101.59 58.53
N HIS A 62 -17.47 -101.48 59.77
CA HIS A 62 -17.34 -100.20 60.46
C HIS A 62 -16.34 -99.28 59.74
N ASP A 63 -15.16 -99.79 59.42
CA ASP A 63 -14.11 -99.03 58.74
C ASP A 63 -14.55 -98.60 57.33
N THR A 64 -15.25 -99.49 56.63
CA THR A 64 -15.86 -99.16 55.33
C THR A 64 -16.89 -98.03 55.48
N MET A 65 -17.74 -98.07 56.51
CA MET A 65 -18.72 -97.02 56.78
C MET A 65 -18.05 -95.68 57.12
N LEU A 66 -16.97 -95.71 57.92
CA LEU A 66 -16.18 -94.53 58.26
C LEU A 66 -15.52 -93.91 57.02
N LEU A 67 -14.88 -94.74 56.19
CA LEU A 67 -14.25 -94.31 54.94
C LEU A 67 -15.28 -93.71 53.97
N MET A 68 -16.44 -94.34 53.82
CA MET A 68 -17.55 -93.78 53.03
C MET A 68 -17.98 -92.41 53.56
N GLY A 69 -18.13 -92.25 54.87
CA GLY A 69 -18.46 -90.96 55.48
C GLY A 69 -17.43 -89.87 55.19
N LEU A 70 -16.13 -90.21 55.27
CA LEU A 70 -15.05 -89.28 54.91
C LEU A 70 -15.06 -88.92 53.42
N SER A 71 -15.29 -89.89 52.54
CA SER A 71 -15.39 -89.66 51.09
C SER A 71 -16.58 -88.77 50.72
N ILE A 72 -17.74 -88.98 51.35
CA ILE A 72 -18.92 -88.12 51.18
C ILE A 72 -18.60 -86.68 51.61
N ASN A 73 -17.97 -86.50 52.78
CA ASN A 73 -17.58 -85.17 53.26
C ASN A 73 -16.59 -84.46 52.31
N GLN A 74 -15.65 -85.20 51.72
CA GLN A 74 -14.73 -84.65 50.72
C GLN A 74 -15.44 -84.26 49.43
N LEU A 75 -16.43 -85.05 48.99
CA LEU A 75 -17.25 -84.74 47.83
C LEU A 75 -18.06 -83.46 48.05
N ASP A 76 -18.72 -83.32 49.21
CA ASP A 76 -19.48 -82.11 49.58
C ASP A 76 -18.61 -80.86 49.61
N LYS A 77 -17.41 -80.96 50.18
CA LYS A 77 -16.42 -79.87 50.18
C LYS A 77 -15.99 -79.50 48.76
N THR A 78 -15.79 -80.49 47.89
CA THR A 78 -15.40 -80.26 46.50
C THR A 78 -16.54 -79.61 45.71
N GLN A 79 -17.77 -80.07 45.90
CA GLN A 79 -18.96 -79.47 45.28
C GLN A 79 -19.14 -78.01 45.72
N SER A 80 -19.04 -77.73 47.03
CA SER A 80 -19.15 -76.37 47.56
C SER A 80 -18.07 -75.43 46.97
N ARG A 81 -16.85 -75.94 46.75
CA ARG A 81 -15.78 -75.16 46.08
C ARG A 81 -16.09 -74.91 44.62
N LEU A 82 -16.65 -75.89 43.92
CA LEU A 82 -17.03 -75.77 42.51
C LEU A 82 -18.16 -74.75 42.33
N ASP A 83 -19.19 -74.79 43.18
CA ASP A 83 -20.29 -73.82 43.16
C ASP A 83 -19.79 -72.39 43.37
N LYS A 84 -18.85 -72.22 44.32
CA LYS A 84 -18.19 -70.93 44.55
C LYS A 84 -17.41 -70.46 43.32
N MET A 85 -16.61 -71.34 42.71
CA MET A 85 -15.87 -71.01 41.49
C MET A 85 -16.79 -70.64 40.32
N GLU A 86 -17.95 -71.28 40.22
CA GLU A 86 -18.94 -70.94 39.18
C GLU A 86 -19.54 -69.55 39.40
N LEU A 87 -19.80 -69.18 40.67
CA LEU A 87 -20.26 -67.84 41.02
C LEU A 87 -19.19 -66.79 40.73
N ASP A 88 -17.96 -66.99 41.16
CA ASP A 88 -16.83 -66.09 40.90
C ASP A 88 -16.60 -65.92 39.38
N LEU A 89 -16.77 -66.99 38.59
CA LEU A 89 -16.66 -66.93 37.13
C LEU A 89 -17.81 -66.12 36.49
N LYS A 90 -19.03 -66.21 37.03
CA LYS A 90 -20.17 -65.40 36.55
C LYS A 90 -19.94 -63.92 36.84
N GLU A 91 -19.43 -63.59 38.02
CA GLU A 91 -19.09 -62.21 38.41
C GLU A 91 -17.98 -61.66 37.51
N ALA A 92 -16.87 -62.39 37.33
CA ALA A 92 -15.77 -61.97 36.45
C ALA A 92 -16.22 -61.75 34.99
N LYS A 93 -17.17 -62.55 34.48
CA LYS A 93 -17.76 -62.34 33.14
C LYS A 93 -18.62 -61.07 33.07
N ALA A 94 -19.35 -60.74 34.13
CA ALA A 94 -20.14 -59.52 34.19
C ALA A 94 -19.22 -58.29 34.21
N ASP A 95 -18.17 -58.30 35.03
CA ASP A 95 -17.18 -57.22 35.12
C ASP A 95 -16.44 -57.00 33.81
N LEU A 96 -16.07 -58.10 33.12
CA LEU A 96 -15.44 -58.02 31.81
C LEU A 96 -16.37 -57.38 30.77
N LYS A 97 -17.66 -57.71 30.81
CA LYS A 97 -18.65 -57.10 29.92
C LYS A 97 -18.81 -55.61 30.21
N GLU A 98 -18.93 -55.22 31.48
CA GLU A 98 -19.02 -53.80 31.85
C GLU A 98 -17.77 -53.01 31.43
N THR A 99 -16.59 -53.61 31.62
CA THR A 99 -15.32 -53.00 31.21
C THR A 99 -15.26 -52.82 29.70
N LYS A 100 -15.74 -53.80 28.93
CA LYS A 100 -15.83 -53.70 27.47
C LYS A 100 -16.78 -52.59 27.03
N ASP A 101 -17.97 -52.51 27.64
CA ASP A 101 -18.95 -51.46 27.31
C ASP A 101 -18.39 -50.05 27.63
N LYS A 102 -17.62 -49.91 28.72
CA LYS A 102 -16.90 -48.66 29.04
C LYS A 102 -15.81 -48.32 28.03
N LEU A 103 -15.08 -49.32 27.56
CA LEU A 103 -14.04 -49.14 26.53
C LEU A 103 -14.66 -48.67 25.21
N ASP A 104 -15.71 -49.33 24.73
CA ASP A 104 -16.42 -48.97 23.50
C ASP A 104 -16.95 -47.52 23.57
N LYS A 105 -17.50 -47.12 24.73
CA LYS A 105 -17.93 -45.73 24.96
C LYS A 105 -16.77 -44.74 24.90
N THR A 106 -15.63 -45.08 25.50
CA THR A 106 -14.43 -44.22 25.49
C THR A 106 -13.86 -44.06 24.07
N GLU A 107 -13.88 -45.12 23.26
CA GLU A 107 -13.46 -45.06 21.85
C GLU A 107 -14.36 -44.14 21.02
N LEU A 108 -15.68 -44.17 21.26
CA LEU A 108 -16.63 -43.25 20.61
C LEU A 108 -16.36 -41.79 21.00
N ASP A 109 -16.20 -41.52 22.30
CA ASP A 109 -15.92 -40.17 22.81
C ASP A 109 -14.59 -39.63 22.25
N LEU A 110 -13.57 -40.50 22.12
CA LEU A 110 -12.28 -40.14 21.52
C LEU A 110 -12.41 -39.80 20.04
N LYS A 111 -13.21 -40.57 19.29
CA LYS A 111 -13.49 -40.28 17.88
C LYS A 111 -14.22 -38.95 17.71
N GLU A 112 -15.24 -38.68 18.52
CA GLU A 112 -15.96 -37.40 18.48
C GLU A 112 -15.04 -36.22 18.81
N THR A 113 -14.15 -36.39 19.80
CA THR A 113 -13.15 -35.38 20.16
C THR A 113 -12.19 -35.10 19.01
N LYS A 114 -11.73 -36.15 18.31
CA LYS A 114 -10.88 -36.01 17.13
C LYS A 114 -11.57 -35.24 16.00
N ASP A 115 -12.82 -35.57 15.70
CA ASP A 115 -13.61 -34.88 14.68
C ASP A 115 -13.82 -33.38 15.03
N LYS A 116 -14.00 -33.06 16.32
CA LYS A 116 -14.06 -31.67 16.80
C LYS A 116 -12.73 -30.95 16.62
N LEU A 117 -11.62 -31.61 16.93
CA LEU A 117 -10.28 -31.06 16.76
C LEU A 117 -9.97 -30.74 15.29
N ASP A 118 -10.29 -31.65 14.38
CA ASP A 118 -10.10 -31.46 12.93
C ASP A 118 -10.91 -30.26 12.42
N LYS A 119 -12.14 -30.08 12.89
CA LYS A 119 -12.98 -28.90 12.57
C LYS A 119 -12.36 -27.60 13.08
N ILE A 120 -11.82 -27.61 14.30
CA ILE A 120 -11.13 -26.44 14.88
C ILE A 120 -9.88 -26.10 14.04
N GLU A 121 -9.10 -27.10 13.63
CA GLU A 121 -7.90 -26.87 12.83
C GLU A 121 -8.23 -26.26 11.46
N LEU A 122 -9.30 -26.72 10.81
CA LEU A 122 -9.81 -26.13 9.58
C LEU A 122 -10.26 -24.68 9.80
N GLY A 123 -11.02 -24.40 10.86
CA GLY A 123 -11.46 -23.05 11.21
C GLY A 123 -10.27 -22.10 11.47
N LEU A 124 -9.22 -22.58 12.14
CA LEU A 124 -7.99 -21.80 12.37
C LEU A 124 -7.27 -21.48 11.06
N LYS A 125 -7.19 -22.43 10.12
CA LYS A 125 -6.61 -22.19 8.78
C LYS A 125 -7.39 -21.13 8.01
N GLU A 126 -8.73 -21.17 8.06
CA GLU A 126 -9.57 -20.16 7.42
C GLU A 126 -9.39 -18.77 8.03
N ILE A 127 -9.36 -18.66 9.36
CA ILE A 127 -9.11 -17.39 10.06
C ILE A 127 -7.75 -16.84 9.68
N LYS A 128 -6.70 -17.67 9.64
CA LYS A 128 -5.35 -17.27 9.23
C LYS A 128 -5.32 -16.71 7.80
N ASN A 129 -6.04 -17.36 6.87
CA ASN A 129 -6.14 -16.89 5.49
C ASN A 129 -6.88 -15.53 5.40
N LYS A 130 -7.97 -15.36 6.15
CA LYS A 130 -8.69 -14.07 6.23
C LYS A 130 -7.80 -12.97 6.80
N LEU A 131 -7.05 -13.26 7.86
CA LEU A 131 -6.12 -12.31 8.48
C LEU A 131 -5.04 -11.85 7.49
N ASN A 132 -4.42 -12.78 6.76
CA ASN A 132 -3.42 -12.46 5.74
C ASN A 132 -3.99 -11.56 4.64
N LYS A 133 -5.24 -11.83 4.20
CA LYS A 133 -5.92 -10.98 3.22
C LYS A 133 -6.13 -9.56 3.76
N THR A 134 -6.64 -9.43 4.98
CA THR A 134 -6.81 -8.12 5.61
C THR A 134 -5.48 -7.37 5.78
N GLU A 135 -4.38 -8.06 6.06
CA GLU A 135 -3.05 -7.43 6.14
C GLU A 135 -2.58 -6.88 4.78
N LEU A 136 -2.87 -7.59 3.68
CA LEU A 136 -2.59 -7.11 2.32
C LEU A 136 -3.45 -5.88 1.98
N ASP A 137 -4.76 -5.95 2.21
CA ASP A 137 -5.69 -4.84 1.95
C ASP A 137 -5.27 -3.57 2.75
N LEU A 138 -4.79 -3.74 3.98
CA LEU A 138 -4.27 -2.64 4.81
C LEU A 138 -2.98 -2.03 4.24
N LYS A 139 -2.08 -2.85 3.67
CA LYS A 139 -0.84 -2.36 3.02
C LYS A 139 -1.17 -1.54 1.78
N GLU A 140 -2.12 -2.00 0.97
CA GLU A 140 -2.60 -1.29 -0.22
C GLU A 140 -3.23 0.06 0.17
N THR A 141 -4.15 0.07 1.14
CA THR A 141 -4.78 1.30 1.65
C THR A 141 -3.74 2.31 2.16
N LYS A 142 -2.67 1.85 2.82
CA LYS A 142 -1.57 2.73 3.27
C LYS A 142 -0.78 3.34 2.12
N ALA A 143 -0.58 2.59 1.03
CA ALA A 143 0.08 3.09 -0.16
C ALA A 143 -0.77 4.16 -0.85
N ASP A 144 -2.07 3.91 -1.01
CA ASP A 144 -3.02 4.85 -1.60
C ASP A 144 -3.09 6.16 -0.80
N LEU A 145 -3.15 6.07 0.54
CA LEU A 145 -3.13 7.24 1.41
C LEU A 145 -1.85 8.08 1.23
N LYS A 146 -0.70 7.42 1.04
CA LYS A 146 0.57 8.12 0.78
C LYS A 146 0.56 8.83 -0.58
N GLU A 147 -0.03 8.21 -1.60
CA GLU A 147 -0.18 8.83 -2.92
C GLU A 147 -1.13 10.02 -2.86
N ILE A 148 -2.29 9.88 -2.21
CA ILE A 148 -3.26 10.96 -2.03
C ILE A 148 -2.60 12.15 -1.30
N LYS A 149 -1.82 11.89 -0.25
CA LYS A 149 -1.08 12.94 0.46
C LYS A 149 -0.12 13.69 -0.47
N ASN A 150 0.70 12.97 -1.25
CA ASN A 150 1.61 13.60 -2.21
C ASN A 150 0.87 14.42 -3.28
N ARG A 151 -0.31 13.97 -3.72
CA ARG A 151 -1.15 14.71 -4.67
C ARG A 151 -1.70 15.98 -4.04
N LEU A 152 -2.17 15.91 -2.79
CA LEU A 152 -2.65 17.06 -2.05
C LEU A 152 -1.55 18.11 -1.86
N ASP A 153 -0.36 17.70 -1.42
CA ASP A 153 0.81 18.58 -1.26
C ASP A 153 1.14 19.33 -2.57
N LYS A 154 1.06 18.63 -3.72
CA LYS A 154 1.25 19.25 -5.05
C LYS A 154 0.13 20.22 -5.40
N THR A 155 -1.12 19.88 -5.09
CA THR A 155 -2.27 20.75 -5.33
C THR A 155 -2.21 22.02 -4.48
N GLU A 156 -1.75 21.94 -3.22
CA GLU A 156 -1.58 23.10 -2.34
C GLU A 156 -0.51 24.10 -2.83
N LEU A 157 0.52 23.61 -3.54
CA LEU A 157 1.53 24.48 -4.16
C LEU A 157 1.01 25.24 -5.39
N PHE A 158 -0.05 24.75 -6.04
CA PHE A 158 -0.55 25.31 -7.30
C PHE A 158 -1.14 26.73 -7.16
N PRO A 159 -2.00 27.03 -6.17
CA PRO A 159 -2.48 28.39 -5.90
C PRO A 159 -1.34 29.36 -5.58
N THR A 160 -0.35 28.93 -4.81
CA THR A 160 0.81 29.76 -4.44
C THR A 160 1.60 30.15 -5.67
N ASN A 161 1.94 29.19 -6.53
CA ASN A 161 2.63 29.46 -7.79
C ASN A 161 1.81 30.36 -8.72
N THR A 162 0.51 30.11 -8.82
CA THR A 162 -0.39 30.92 -9.66
C THR A 162 -0.47 32.36 -9.14
N THR A 163 -0.54 32.54 -7.82
CA THR A 163 -0.55 33.86 -7.17
C THR A 163 0.75 34.61 -7.40
N ASN A 164 1.90 33.93 -7.31
CA ASN A 164 3.20 34.53 -7.58
C ASN A 164 3.31 34.99 -9.04
N ILE A 165 2.98 34.11 -10.00
CA ILE A 165 2.98 34.45 -11.44
C ILE A 165 2.04 35.62 -11.73
N PHE A 166 0.85 35.64 -11.11
CA PHE A 166 -0.11 36.73 -11.26
C PHE A 166 0.47 38.06 -10.75
N ASN A 167 1.08 38.07 -9.57
CA ASN A 167 1.68 39.27 -8.99
C ASN A 167 2.86 39.77 -9.83
N GLU A 168 3.76 38.89 -10.26
CA GLU A 168 4.87 39.24 -11.17
C GLU A 168 4.36 39.83 -12.48
N THR A 169 3.32 39.22 -13.07
CA THR A 169 2.71 39.71 -14.32
C THR A 169 2.06 41.07 -14.12
N LYS A 170 1.35 41.26 -13.00
CA LYS A 170 0.72 42.54 -12.64
C LYS A 170 1.75 43.65 -12.49
N GLU A 171 2.87 43.38 -11.81
CA GLU A 171 3.96 44.33 -11.62
C GLU A 171 4.61 44.70 -12.96
N ARG A 172 4.94 43.72 -13.79
CA ARG A 172 5.51 43.94 -15.13
C ARG A 172 4.60 44.81 -15.99
N LEU A 173 3.31 44.49 -16.06
CA LEU A 173 2.34 45.29 -16.83
C LEU A 173 2.21 46.71 -16.29
N GLY A 174 2.25 46.89 -14.96
CA GLY A 174 2.26 48.21 -14.33
C GLY A 174 3.47 49.06 -14.77
N ASN A 175 4.65 48.45 -14.78
CA ASN A 175 5.90 49.11 -15.20
C ASN A 175 5.87 49.47 -16.70
N GLU A 176 5.45 48.55 -17.56
CA GLU A 176 5.31 48.79 -19.01
C GLU A 176 4.32 49.91 -19.32
N LEU A 177 3.17 49.94 -18.61
CA LEU A 177 2.16 50.98 -18.77
C LEU A 177 2.72 52.36 -18.36
N SER A 178 3.44 52.43 -17.24
CA SER A 178 4.08 53.66 -16.76
C SER A 178 5.11 54.20 -17.76
N GLU A 179 5.95 53.31 -18.31
CA GLU A 179 6.96 53.68 -19.31
C GLU A 179 6.30 54.18 -20.61
N LYS A 180 5.29 53.48 -21.12
CA LYS A 180 4.54 53.91 -22.31
C LYS A 180 3.84 55.25 -22.10
N ASN A 181 3.23 55.47 -20.93
CA ASN A 181 2.60 56.76 -20.60
C ASN A 181 3.62 57.89 -20.58
N THR A 182 4.81 57.65 -20.02
CA THR A 182 5.89 58.64 -19.99
C THR A 182 6.37 58.99 -21.41
N LYS A 183 6.58 57.98 -22.27
CA LYS A 183 6.95 58.18 -23.68
C LYS A 183 5.88 58.92 -24.46
N LEU A 184 4.61 58.52 -24.31
CA LEU A 184 3.48 59.15 -24.98
C LEU A 184 3.35 60.63 -24.58
N LYS A 185 3.51 60.92 -23.28
CA LYS A 185 3.47 62.29 -22.77
C LYS A 185 4.57 63.16 -23.38
N LYS A 186 5.79 62.63 -23.45
CA LYS A 186 6.93 63.29 -24.11
C LYS A 186 6.65 63.58 -25.58
N SER A 187 6.21 62.59 -26.34
CA SER A 187 5.87 62.77 -27.76
C SER A 187 4.71 63.75 -27.97
N GLN A 188 3.73 63.77 -27.06
CA GLN A 188 2.64 64.74 -27.12
C GLN A 188 3.13 66.18 -26.93
N ASP A 189 4.07 66.39 -26.01
CA ASP A 189 4.63 67.72 -25.75
C ASP A 189 5.53 68.15 -26.94
N GLU A 190 6.37 67.27 -27.47
CA GLU A 190 7.14 67.51 -28.72
C GLU A 190 6.24 67.83 -29.93
N LEU A 191 5.10 67.14 -30.07
CA LEU A 191 4.13 67.40 -31.14
C LEU A 191 3.47 68.78 -30.99
N LYS A 192 3.16 69.21 -29.76
CA LYS A 192 2.63 70.56 -29.51
C LYS A 192 3.65 71.62 -29.90
N ASP A 193 4.91 71.45 -29.51
CA ASP A 193 5.98 72.40 -29.81
C ASP A 193 6.26 72.48 -31.31
N THR A 194 6.33 71.34 -31.99
CA THR A 194 6.50 71.29 -33.46
C THR A 194 5.32 71.92 -34.18
N LYS A 195 4.07 71.66 -33.75
CA LYS A 195 2.87 72.28 -34.33
C LYS A 195 2.86 73.80 -34.12
N ALA A 196 3.22 74.27 -32.94
CA ALA A 196 3.33 75.71 -32.64
C ALA A 196 4.40 76.37 -33.51
N MET A 197 5.58 75.76 -33.61
CA MET A 197 6.67 76.25 -34.45
C MET A 197 6.30 76.24 -35.93
N THR A 198 5.67 75.17 -36.43
CA THR A 198 5.19 75.09 -37.81
C THR A 198 4.19 76.18 -38.14
N LYS A 199 3.23 76.45 -37.24
CA LYS A 199 2.26 77.55 -37.42
C LYS A 199 2.95 78.91 -37.40
N LEU A 200 3.94 79.13 -36.52
CA LEU A 200 4.73 80.36 -36.49
C LEU A 200 5.44 80.56 -37.85
N LEU A 201 6.18 79.55 -38.30
CA LEU A 201 6.96 79.63 -39.53
C LEU A 201 6.05 79.78 -40.76
N SER A 202 5.03 78.94 -40.94
CA SER A 202 4.20 78.97 -42.15
C SER A 202 3.41 80.27 -42.30
N VAL A 203 2.78 80.74 -41.22
CA VAL A 203 1.92 81.94 -41.27
C VAL A 203 2.75 83.22 -41.40
N HIS A 204 3.91 83.30 -40.75
CA HIS A 204 4.67 84.55 -40.65
C HIS A 204 5.80 84.66 -41.69
N ARG A 205 6.27 83.55 -42.28
CA ARG A 205 7.34 83.54 -43.30
C ARG A 205 6.97 84.40 -44.51
N ASP A 206 5.73 84.33 -44.99
CA ASP A 206 5.31 85.09 -46.16
C ASP A 206 5.33 86.60 -45.89
N TRP A 207 4.94 87.00 -44.68
CA TRP A 207 5.03 88.39 -44.22
C TRP A 207 6.48 88.88 -44.10
N ILE A 208 7.39 88.05 -43.58
CA ILE A 208 8.84 88.36 -43.58
C ILE A 208 9.37 88.46 -45.02
N GLY A 209 8.90 87.61 -45.92
CA GLY A 209 9.20 87.67 -47.35
C GLY A 209 8.76 88.99 -48.00
N ILE A 210 7.55 89.46 -47.69
CA ILE A 210 7.04 90.76 -48.13
C ILE A 210 7.87 91.90 -47.55
N PHE A 211 8.17 91.84 -46.25
CA PHE A 211 8.98 92.85 -45.56
C PHE A 211 10.37 92.99 -46.20
N ASN A 212 11.08 91.87 -46.40
CA ASN A 212 12.42 91.88 -47.02
C ASN A 212 12.39 92.44 -48.45
N ARG A 213 11.34 92.17 -49.24
CA ARG A 213 11.20 92.77 -50.58
C ARG A 213 11.03 94.29 -50.52
N LYS A 214 10.26 94.80 -49.57
CA LYS A 214 10.09 96.25 -49.36
C LYS A 214 11.37 96.90 -48.86
N LEU A 215 12.10 96.22 -47.97
CA LEU A 215 13.37 96.66 -47.42
C LEU A 215 14.46 96.72 -48.51
N LYS A 216 14.54 95.68 -49.37
CA LYS A 216 15.42 95.65 -50.55
C LYS A 216 15.20 96.86 -51.47
N LYS A 217 13.94 97.23 -51.73
CA LYS A 217 13.62 98.43 -52.55
C LYS A 217 14.09 99.74 -51.91
N LYS A 218 14.13 99.83 -50.57
CA LYS A 218 14.56 101.03 -49.84
C LYS A 218 16.08 101.14 -49.70
N LEU A 219 16.78 100.02 -49.53
CA LEU A 219 18.24 99.98 -49.38
C LEU A 219 18.99 99.98 -50.72
N GLY A 220 18.33 99.51 -51.78
CA GLY A 220 18.99 99.19 -53.03
C GLY A 220 19.44 97.73 -53.07
N GLU A 221 19.47 97.16 -54.28
CA GLU A 221 19.70 95.74 -54.50
C GLU A 221 21.10 95.28 -54.04
N ASN A 222 22.13 96.07 -54.32
CA ASN A 222 23.51 95.73 -53.97
C ASN A 222 23.73 95.71 -52.45
N VAL A 223 23.29 96.77 -51.76
CA VAL A 223 23.44 96.89 -50.28
C VAL A 223 22.64 95.80 -49.57
N PHE A 224 21.44 95.47 -50.06
CA PHE A 224 20.65 94.38 -49.48
C PHE A 224 21.30 93.00 -49.67
N SER A 225 21.96 92.76 -50.81
CA SER A 225 22.72 91.52 -51.06
C SER A 225 23.96 91.42 -50.17
N GLU A 226 24.70 92.51 -49.99
CA GLU A 226 25.84 92.58 -49.05
C GLU A 226 25.40 92.28 -47.61
N ILE A 227 24.28 92.85 -47.16
CA ILE A 227 23.69 92.57 -45.83
C ILE A 227 23.34 91.09 -45.71
N LYS A 228 22.70 90.52 -46.73
CA LYS A 228 22.31 89.11 -46.73
C LYS A 228 23.53 88.20 -46.65
N GLU A 229 24.55 88.46 -47.47
CA GLU A 229 25.80 87.71 -47.49
C GLU A 229 26.56 87.84 -46.16
N ALA A 230 26.62 89.05 -45.59
CA ALA A 230 27.19 89.26 -44.26
C ALA A 230 26.43 88.45 -43.20
N MET A 231 25.10 88.42 -43.23
CA MET A 231 24.29 87.63 -42.29
C MET A 231 24.46 86.12 -42.46
N ASP A 232 24.51 85.63 -43.70
CA ASP A 232 24.75 84.21 -43.98
C ASP A 232 26.17 83.81 -43.52
N ASN A 233 27.20 84.63 -43.79
CA ASN A 233 28.57 84.43 -43.30
C ASN A 233 28.69 84.49 -41.77
N ALA A 234 27.99 85.43 -41.12
CA ALA A 234 27.93 85.53 -39.66
C ALA A 234 27.40 84.26 -39.01
N ARG A 235 26.46 83.58 -39.68
CA ARG A 235 25.90 82.33 -39.20
C ARG A 235 26.88 81.17 -39.38
N ILE A 236 27.52 81.08 -40.54
CA ILE A 236 28.44 79.97 -40.88
C ILE A 236 29.73 80.07 -40.06
N TYR A 237 30.28 81.28 -39.94
CA TYR A 237 31.59 81.52 -39.34
C TYR A 237 31.53 82.20 -37.96
N GLN A 238 30.34 82.41 -37.40
CA GLN A 238 30.11 83.07 -36.11
C GLN A 238 30.78 84.46 -36.01
N THR A 239 30.83 85.21 -37.11
CA THR A 239 31.47 86.53 -37.16
C THR A 239 30.54 87.65 -36.69
N ASP A 240 31.10 88.67 -36.06
CA ASP A 240 30.35 89.87 -35.65
C ASP A 240 30.18 90.82 -36.84
N ILE A 241 28.93 90.99 -37.27
CA ILE A 241 28.56 91.82 -38.41
C ILE A 241 28.07 93.21 -38.02
N THR A 242 27.97 93.51 -36.72
CA THR A 242 27.46 94.80 -36.23
C THR A 242 28.31 95.99 -36.70
N GLN A 243 29.58 95.75 -37.03
CA GLN A 243 30.50 96.77 -37.55
C GLN A 243 30.46 96.94 -39.08
N CYS A 244 29.69 96.14 -39.82
CA CYS A 244 29.57 96.30 -41.27
C CYS A 244 29.00 97.68 -41.63
N SER A 245 29.63 98.39 -42.56
CA SER A 245 29.10 99.64 -43.11
C SER A 245 27.70 99.46 -43.73
N CYS A 246 27.41 98.24 -44.22
CA CYS A 246 26.13 97.80 -44.72
C CYS A 246 25.05 97.68 -43.64
N VAL A 247 25.43 97.28 -42.41
CA VAL A 247 24.51 97.12 -41.26
C VAL A 247 24.10 98.46 -40.69
N LYS A 248 25.00 99.45 -40.64
CA LYS A 248 24.66 100.82 -40.21
C LYS A 248 23.57 101.45 -41.10
N LYS A 249 23.68 101.27 -42.42
CA LYS A 249 22.65 101.74 -43.38
C LYS A 249 21.31 101.02 -43.20
N LEU A 250 21.34 99.75 -42.82
CA LEU A 250 20.14 99.00 -42.49
C LEU A 250 19.49 99.51 -41.19
N GLU A 251 20.29 99.75 -40.15
CA GLU A 251 19.84 100.28 -38.86
C GLU A 251 19.10 101.61 -39.04
N GLU A 252 19.64 102.56 -39.81
CA GLU A 252 18.98 103.84 -40.12
C GLU A 252 17.58 103.69 -40.74
N ILE A 253 17.34 102.63 -41.53
CA ILE A 253 16.04 102.35 -42.16
C ILE A 253 15.11 101.59 -41.22
N LEU A 254 15.65 100.68 -40.40
CA LEU A 254 14.89 99.93 -39.42
C LEU A 254 14.41 100.82 -38.25
N GLU A 255 15.20 101.81 -37.83
CA GLU A 255 14.82 102.79 -36.80
C GLU A 255 13.57 103.56 -37.18
N LYS A 256 13.39 103.90 -38.47
CA LYS A 256 12.19 104.58 -38.99
C LYS A 256 10.90 103.77 -38.79
N VAL A 257 11.00 102.46 -38.55
CA VAL A 257 9.87 101.57 -38.26
C VAL A 257 9.93 101.00 -36.84
N GLY A 258 10.77 101.55 -35.96
CA GLY A 258 10.91 101.12 -34.58
C GLY A 258 11.49 99.72 -34.41
N MET A 259 12.26 99.23 -35.39
CA MET A 259 12.85 97.89 -35.37
C MET A 259 14.36 97.99 -35.13
N SER A 260 14.91 97.13 -34.26
CA SER A 260 16.35 97.01 -34.08
C SER A 260 16.95 96.01 -35.07
N PHE A 261 18.26 96.13 -35.34
CA PHE A 261 18.99 95.13 -36.10
C PHE A 261 18.87 93.72 -35.51
N LYS A 262 18.86 93.60 -34.17
CA LYS A 262 18.65 92.31 -33.46
C LYS A 262 17.30 91.68 -33.80
N ASN A 263 16.24 92.49 -33.85
CA ASN A 263 14.90 92.01 -34.21
C ASN A 263 14.84 91.58 -35.69
N PHE A 264 15.46 92.36 -36.58
CA PHE A 264 15.56 91.98 -37.99
C PHE A 264 16.39 90.71 -38.21
N LYS A 265 17.53 90.57 -37.51
CA LYS A 265 18.37 89.37 -37.53
C LYS A 265 17.57 88.14 -37.12
N LEU A 266 16.74 88.24 -36.07
CA LEU A 266 15.85 87.15 -35.66
C LEU A 266 14.80 86.81 -36.73
N LEU A 267 14.20 87.80 -37.39
CA LEU A 267 13.25 87.55 -38.50
C LEU A 267 13.94 86.92 -39.72
N PHE A 268 15.17 87.34 -40.01
CA PHE A 268 16.01 86.77 -41.06
C PHE A 268 16.31 85.30 -40.76
N GLU A 269 16.77 85.00 -39.54
CA GLU A 269 17.02 83.64 -39.07
C GLU A 269 15.75 82.78 -39.09
N ILE A 270 14.60 83.29 -38.63
CA ILE A 270 13.30 82.59 -38.68
C ILE A 270 12.92 82.21 -40.11
N LYS A 271 13.13 83.11 -41.09
CA LYS A 271 12.86 82.83 -42.50
C LYS A 271 13.79 81.76 -43.07
N GLN A 272 15.06 81.76 -42.68
CA GLN A 272 16.04 80.74 -43.10
C GLN A 272 15.78 79.39 -42.43
N LEU A 273 15.47 79.38 -41.13
CA LEU A 273 15.03 78.20 -40.39
C LEU A 273 13.75 77.60 -40.99
N SER A 274 12.81 78.43 -41.45
CA SER A 274 11.66 77.96 -42.21
C SER A 274 12.05 77.34 -43.55
N ASN A 275 13.06 77.87 -44.24
CA ASN A 275 13.52 77.29 -45.50
C ASN A 275 14.17 75.92 -45.25
N GLU A 276 14.99 75.79 -44.22
CA GLU A 276 15.62 74.52 -43.84
C GLU A 276 14.58 73.50 -43.37
N LYS A 277 13.61 73.93 -42.55
CA LYS A 277 12.62 73.02 -41.96
C LYS A 277 11.55 72.53 -42.94
N PHE A 278 11.25 73.28 -44.01
CA PHE A 278 10.20 72.92 -44.98
C PHE A 278 10.71 72.60 -46.39
N HIS A 279 11.93 73.03 -46.77
CA HIS A 279 12.40 72.93 -48.16
C HIS A 279 13.67 72.09 -48.34
N LYS A 280 14.60 72.03 -47.37
CA LYS A 280 15.84 71.20 -47.47
C LYS A 280 16.48 70.97 -46.09
N SER A 281 16.77 69.71 -45.74
CA SER A 281 17.69 69.42 -44.64
C SER A 281 19.07 70.01 -44.95
N PRO A 282 19.75 70.69 -44.01
CA PRO A 282 21.00 71.45 -44.28
C PRO A 282 22.13 70.65 -44.96
N ASN A 283 22.11 69.32 -44.82
CA ASN A 283 23.14 68.40 -45.32
C ASN A 283 22.58 67.27 -46.21
N GLN A 284 21.33 67.38 -46.71
CA GLN A 284 20.73 66.30 -47.49
C GLN A 284 21.28 66.28 -48.92
N THR A 285 21.95 65.18 -49.30
CA THR A 285 22.43 64.97 -50.67
C THR A 285 21.31 64.50 -51.60
N ILE A 286 21.55 64.54 -52.92
CA ILE A 286 20.62 64.00 -53.94
C ILE A 286 20.33 62.52 -53.66
N LYS A 287 21.36 61.77 -53.26
CA LYS A 287 21.25 60.35 -52.90
C LYS A 287 20.38 60.15 -51.67
N ASP A 288 20.58 60.93 -50.61
CA ASP A 288 19.80 60.84 -49.38
C ASP A 288 18.30 61.12 -49.62
N ALA A 289 17.99 62.13 -50.43
CA ALA A 289 16.62 62.49 -50.79
C ALA A 289 15.93 61.41 -51.64
N LYS A 290 16.66 60.83 -52.60
CA LYS A 290 16.19 59.73 -53.45
C LYS A 290 15.93 58.46 -52.64
N GLU A 291 16.84 58.09 -51.75
CA GLU A 291 16.65 56.93 -50.88
C GLU A 291 15.48 57.14 -49.91
N GLN A 292 15.29 58.36 -49.39
CA GLN A 292 14.13 58.67 -48.55
C GLN A 292 12.81 58.53 -49.31
N LEU A 293 12.74 59.04 -50.55
CA LEU A 293 11.56 58.89 -51.43
C LEU A 293 11.22 57.42 -51.71
N LEU A 294 12.21 56.53 -51.74
CA LEU A 294 12.00 55.09 -51.95
C LEU A 294 11.66 54.34 -50.65
N ARG A 295 12.08 54.87 -49.49
CA ARG A 295 11.81 54.28 -48.16
C ARG A 295 10.43 54.65 -47.61
N ASP A 296 9.98 55.88 -47.85
CA ASP A 296 8.72 56.38 -47.29
C ASP A 296 7.51 55.72 -48.01
N SER A 297 6.47 55.39 -47.24
CA SER A 297 5.24 54.80 -47.79
C SER A 297 4.28 55.91 -48.22
N PHE A 298 3.95 55.96 -49.51
CA PHE A 298 3.06 56.96 -50.10
C PHE A 298 1.68 56.35 -50.42
N PRO A 299 0.58 57.11 -50.22
CA PRO A 299 -0.73 56.72 -50.70
C PRO A 299 -0.72 56.44 -52.21
N GLU A 300 -1.53 55.48 -52.67
CA GLU A 300 -1.52 55.00 -54.05
C GLU A 300 -1.77 56.13 -55.08
N GLU A 301 -2.52 57.15 -54.69
CA GLU A 301 -2.82 58.35 -55.48
C GLU A 301 -1.59 59.20 -55.82
N GLN A 302 -0.50 59.09 -55.04
CA GLN A 302 0.75 59.86 -55.22
C GLN A 302 1.84 59.07 -55.95
N LYS A 303 1.59 57.82 -56.32
CA LYS A 303 2.58 56.90 -56.91
C LYS A 303 3.16 57.38 -58.25
N ASN A 304 2.35 58.08 -59.04
CA ASN A 304 2.80 58.73 -60.27
C ASN A 304 3.78 59.87 -60.01
N LEU A 305 3.59 60.62 -58.91
CA LEU A 305 4.51 61.67 -58.48
C LEU A 305 5.84 61.07 -58.01
N VAL A 306 5.80 60.00 -57.20
CA VAL A 306 6.99 59.25 -56.78
C VAL A 306 7.79 58.73 -57.97
N THR A 307 7.10 58.18 -58.98
CA THR A 307 7.72 57.70 -60.22
C THR A 307 8.41 58.84 -60.99
N SER A 308 7.75 60.00 -61.06
CA SER A 308 8.28 61.17 -61.77
C SER A 308 9.47 61.81 -61.04
N LEU A 309 9.41 61.92 -59.71
CA LEU A 309 10.51 62.39 -58.88
C LEU A 309 11.72 61.42 -58.92
N THR A 310 11.48 60.11 -58.98
CA THR A 310 12.55 59.11 -59.16
C THR A 310 13.28 59.32 -60.49
N LYS A 311 12.55 59.57 -61.58
CA LYS A 311 13.16 59.89 -62.88
C LYS A 311 13.94 61.20 -62.83
N LEU A 312 13.43 62.20 -62.12
CA LEU A 312 14.13 63.47 -61.89
C LEU A 312 15.45 63.26 -61.14
N PHE A 313 15.47 62.47 -60.06
CA PHE A 313 16.72 62.17 -59.35
C PHE A 313 17.74 61.42 -60.21
N ASN A 314 17.29 60.44 -61.00
CA ASN A 314 18.17 59.74 -61.96
C ASN A 314 18.76 60.70 -63.00
N ALA A 315 17.97 61.66 -63.49
CA ALA A 315 18.46 62.65 -64.45
C ALA A 315 19.49 63.59 -63.81
N LEU A 316 19.25 64.06 -62.59
CA LEU A 316 20.19 64.92 -61.85
C LEU A 316 21.52 64.21 -61.56
N GLU A 317 21.52 62.91 -61.25
CA GLU A 317 22.74 62.10 -61.10
C GLU A 317 23.55 61.97 -62.40
N ILE A 318 22.89 62.00 -63.57
CA ILE A 318 23.56 61.93 -64.88
C ILE A 318 24.13 63.31 -65.27
N TRP A 319 23.43 64.39 -64.91
CA TRP A 319 23.73 65.74 -65.40
C TRP A 319 24.73 66.52 -64.53
N ASP A 320 24.88 66.18 -63.25
CA ASP A 320 25.82 66.84 -62.35
C ASP A 320 26.61 65.80 -61.53
N PRO A 321 27.71 65.22 -62.07
CA PRO A 321 28.47 64.15 -61.44
C PRO A 321 29.34 64.60 -60.24
N HIS A 322 29.21 65.84 -59.77
CA HIS A 322 30.03 66.43 -58.69
C HIS A 322 29.24 66.77 -57.42
N HIS A 323 28.01 66.26 -57.26
CA HIS A 323 27.28 66.29 -55.99
C HIS A 323 27.52 65.05 -55.12
#